data_AF-A0A9P0JPN8-F1
#
_entry.id   AF-A0A9P0JPN8-F1
#
_cell.length_a   1.000
_cell.length_b   1.000
_cell.length_c   1.000
_cell.angle_alpha   90.00
_cell.angle_beta   90.00
_cell.angle_gamma   90.00
#
_symmetry.space_group_name_H-M   'P 1'
#
loop_
_entity.id
_entity.type
_entity.pdbx_description
1 polymer ?
#
loop_
_entity_poly.entity_id
_entity_poly.type
_entity_poly.pdbx_seq_one_letter_code
_entity_poly.pdbx_strand_id
1 'polypeptide(L)'
;MHDAQLVDDAHNQKSELLQSVADREKLDGLYECILCACCSTSCPSYWWNGDKYLGPAVLMQAYRWIIDSRDEATEQRLDKMRDPFSAFRCHTIMNCTRTCPKSLNPGRAIAEIKKMLGGAAKKEEPHLKAGAV
;
A
#
# COMPACT_ATOMS: atom_id res chain seq x y z
N MET A 1 20.04 9.83 -16.59
CA MET A 1 20.73 9.83 -15.28
C MET A 1 19.70 9.73 -14.20
N HIS A 2 19.53 8.52 -13.68
CA HIS A 2 19.01 8.06 -12.38
C HIS A 2 18.59 6.62 -12.66
N ASP A 3 19.60 5.74 -12.66
CA ASP A 3 19.41 4.30 -12.70
C ASP A 3 18.52 3.91 -11.53
N ALA A 4 17.29 3.47 -11.83
CA ALA A 4 16.50 2.71 -10.90
C ALA A 4 17.21 1.37 -10.73
N GLN A 5 18.18 1.31 -9.82
CA GLN A 5 18.71 0.06 -9.32
C GLN A 5 17.52 -0.75 -8.81
N LEU A 6 17.14 -1.74 -9.61
CA LEU A 6 16.26 -2.82 -9.20
C LEU A 6 16.87 -3.39 -7.93
N VAL A 7 16.07 -3.45 -6.86
CA VAL A 7 16.47 -4.08 -5.61
C VAL A 7 16.95 -5.49 -5.97
N ASP A 8 18.24 -5.75 -5.74
CA ASP A 8 18.93 -6.96 -6.17
C ASP A 8 18.16 -8.22 -5.78
N ASP A 9 18.14 -9.16 -6.71
CA ASP A 9 17.46 -10.44 -6.65
C ASP A 9 17.82 -11.26 -5.41
N ALA A 10 16.93 -11.25 -4.41
CA ALA A 10 16.82 -12.30 -3.39
C ALA A 10 16.26 -13.63 -3.97
N HIS A 11 16.27 -13.81 -5.29
CA HIS A 11 15.65 -14.93 -6.02
C HIS A 11 16.46 -16.24 -6.00
N ASN A 12 17.39 -16.43 -5.05
CA ASN A 12 18.09 -17.70 -4.86
C ASN A 12 17.52 -18.55 -3.70
N GLN A 13 16.23 -18.44 -3.41
CA GLN A 13 15.52 -19.42 -2.59
C GLN A 13 14.66 -20.32 -3.47
N LYS A 14 15.02 -21.60 -3.56
CA LYS A 14 14.22 -22.65 -4.23
C LYS A 14 12.97 -23.07 -3.43
N SER A 15 12.61 -22.32 -2.38
CA SER A 15 11.54 -22.64 -1.44
C SER A 15 10.53 -21.49 -1.36
N GLU A 16 9.29 -21.82 -1.03
CA GLU A 16 8.21 -20.85 -0.81
C GLU A 16 8.53 -19.93 0.38
N LEU A 17 8.10 -18.66 0.30
CA LEU A 17 8.20 -17.72 1.43
C LEU A 17 7.13 -18.05 2.48
N LEU A 18 7.54 -18.21 3.74
CA LEU A 18 6.64 -18.50 4.84
C LEU A 18 5.72 -17.30 5.14
N GLN A 19 4.43 -17.58 5.35
CA GLN A 19 3.44 -16.60 5.76
C GLN A 19 2.36 -17.29 6.61
N SER A 20 2.04 -16.74 7.78
CA SER A 20 0.95 -17.27 8.61
C SER A 20 -0.40 -16.95 7.98
N VAL A 21 -1.43 -17.73 8.33
CA VAL A 21 -2.82 -17.42 7.93
C VAL A 21 -3.22 -16.03 8.42
N ALA A 22 -2.88 -15.68 9.67
CA ALA A 22 -3.17 -14.36 10.24
C ALA A 22 -2.49 -13.21 9.49
N ASP A 23 -1.24 -13.38 9.02
CA ASP A 23 -0.57 -12.36 8.21
C ASP A 23 -1.16 -12.25 6.80
N ARG A 24 -1.58 -13.38 6.22
CA ARG A 24 -2.23 -13.41 4.91
C ARG A 24 -3.60 -12.73 4.95
N GLU A 25 -4.39 -12.96 5.99
CA GLU A 25 -5.73 -12.35 6.16
C GLU A 25 -5.68 -10.82 6.17
N LYS A 26 -4.58 -10.20 6.63
CA LYS A 26 -4.38 -8.74 6.57
C LYS A 26 -4.46 -8.18 5.14
N LEU A 27 -4.24 -9.01 4.12
CA LEU A 27 -4.27 -8.59 2.72
C LEU A 27 -5.69 -8.60 2.13
N ASP A 28 -6.65 -9.24 2.80
CA ASP A 28 -8.04 -9.27 2.34
C ASP A 28 -8.65 -7.87 2.34
N GLY A 29 -9.37 -7.53 1.26
CA GLY A 29 -9.84 -6.18 0.99
C GLY A 29 -8.81 -5.26 0.33
N LEU A 30 -7.60 -5.73 0.02
CA LEU A 30 -6.54 -4.98 -0.67
C LEU A 30 -6.15 -5.60 -2.01
N TYR A 31 -5.88 -6.92 -2.06
CA TYR A 31 -5.39 -7.58 -3.28
C TYR A 31 -6.48 -7.78 -4.34
N GLU A 32 -7.76 -7.70 -3.96
CA GLU A 32 -8.93 -7.87 -4.82
C GLU A 32 -9.20 -6.65 -5.72
N CYS A 33 -8.37 -5.61 -5.61
CA CYS A 33 -8.42 -4.46 -6.48
C CYS A 33 -8.17 -4.86 -7.93
N ILE A 34 -9.09 -4.49 -8.81
CA ILE A 34 -9.02 -4.80 -10.25
C ILE A 34 -8.41 -3.66 -11.09
N LEU A 35 -7.77 -2.68 -10.42
CA LEU A 35 -7.15 -1.51 -11.07
C LEU A 35 -8.05 -0.74 -12.05
N CYS A 36 -9.37 -0.73 -11.84
CA CYS A 36 -10.34 -0.06 -12.73
C CYS A 36 -10.33 1.48 -12.66
N ALA A 37 -9.55 2.08 -11.76
CA ALA A 37 -9.45 3.52 -11.50
C ALA A 37 -10.74 4.25 -11.04
N CYS A 38 -11.91 3.60 -10.92
CA CYS A 38 -13.17 4.24 -10.49
C CYS A 38 -13.01 5.07 -9.21
N CYS A 39 -12.28 4.54 -8.22
CA CYS A 39 -12.05 5.25 -6.96
C CYS A 39 -11.21 6.51 -7.16
N SER A 40 -10.19 6.48 -8.02
CA SER A 40 -9.34 7.64 -8.32
C SER A 40 -10.09 8.70 -9.12
N THR A 41 -10.82 8.29 -10.15
CA THR A 41 -11.60 9.21 -11.00
C THR A 41 -12.85 9.76 -10.31
N SER A 42 -13.24 9.22 -9.15
CA SER A 42 -14.27 9.81 -8.27
C SER A 42 -13.74 10.82 -7.24
N CYS A 43 -12.41 10.92 -7.08
CA CYS A 43 -11.79 11.66 -5.98
C CYS A 43 -11.46 13.11 -6.40
N PRO A 44 -12.07 14.14 -5.77
CA PRO A 44 -11.79 15.53 -6.13
C PRO A 44 -10.32 15.93 -5.98
N SER A 45 -9.62 15.43 -4.97
CA SER A 45 -8.17 15.68 -4.82
C SER A 45 -7.36 15.20 -6.03
N TYR A 46 -7.77 14.09 -6.65
CA TYR A 46 -7.14 13.52 -7.84
C TYR A 46 -7.49 14.31 -9.10
N TRP A 47 -8.69 14.90 -9.18
CA TRP A 47 -9.05 15.80 -10.30
C TRP A 47 -8.11 17.01 -10.36
N TRP A 48 -7.78 17.59 -9.21
CA TRP A 48 -7.02 18.84 -9.14
C TRP A 48 -5.49 18.65 -9.07
N ASN A 49 -5.02 17.49 -8.61
CA ASN A 49 -3.59 17.25 -8.36
C ASN A 49 -3.13 15.87 -8.87
N GLY A 50 -3.78 15.29 -9.87
CA GLY A 50 -3.48 13.93 -10.36
C GLY A 50 -2.07 13.77 -10.96
N ASP A 51 -1.37 14.87 -11.23
CA ASP A 51 0.04 14.91 -11.64
C ASP A 51 1.02 14.61 -10.49
N LYS A 52 0.59 14.78 -9.23
CA LYS A 52 1.44 14.61 -8.02
C LYS A 52 0.82 13.73 -6.94
N TYR A 53 -0.51 13.74 -6.80
CA TYR A 53 -1.24 12.89 -5.88
C TYR A 53 -1.47 11.52 -6.52
N LEU A 54 -0.94 10.47 -5.90
CA LEU A 54 -0.98 9.11 -6.45
C LEU A 54 -2.39 8.54 -6.60
N GLY A 55 -3.34 9.04 -5.80
CA GLY A 55 -4.73 8.61 -5.86
C GLY A 55 -5.03 7.33 -5.07
N PRO A 56 -6.32 7.08 -4.76
CA PRO A 56 -6.74 5.99 -3.89
C PRO A 56 -6.45 4.59 -4.43
N ALA A 57 -6.50 4.36 -5.74
CA ALA A 57 -6.16 3.04 -6.30
C ALA A 57 -4.70 2.65 -6.01
N VAL A 58 -3.77 3.58 -6.31
CA VAL A 58 -2.33 3.37 -6.14
C VAL A 58 -1.98 3.29 -4.65
N LEU A 59 -2.51 4.19 -3.83
CA LEU A 59 -2.21 4.20 -2.39
C LEU A 59 -2.73 2.93 -1.69
N MET A 60 -3.86 2.38 -2.09
CA MET A 60 -4.33 1.09 -1.54
C MET A 60 -3.39 -0.07 -1.93
N GLN A 61 -2.86 -0.07 -3.15
CA GLN A 61 -1.85 -1.06 -3.57
C GLN A 61 -0.49 -0.83 -2.89
N ALA A 62 -0.09 0.41 -2.64
CA ALA A 62 1.09 0.71 -1.84
C ALA A 62 0.92 0.13 -0.42
N TYR A 63 -0.24 0.35 0.20
CA TYR A 63 -0.55 -0.20 1.52
C TYR A 63 -0.52 -1.73 1.53
N ARG A 64 -1.09 -2.39 0.51
CA ARG A 64 -1.03 -3.86 0.33
C ARG A 64 0.40 -4.39 0.49
N TRP A 65 1.37 -3.75 -0.15
CA TRP A 65 2.78 -4.16 -0.07
C TRP A 65 3.44 -3.76 1.24
N ILE A 66 3.13 -2.59 1.77
CA ILE A 66 3.66 -2.09 3.04
C ILE A 66 3.35 -3.08 4.19
N ILE A 67 2.16 -3.69 4.20
CA ILE A 67 1.75 -4.60 5.28
C ILE A 67 1.94 -6.10 4.97
N ASP A 68 2.34 -6.48 3.75
CA ASP A 68 2.61 -7.89 3.42
C ASP A 68 3.80 -8.36 4.24
N SER A 69 3.62 -9.35 5.12
CA SER A 69 4.66 -9.81 6.06
C SER A 69 5.93 -10.30 5.37
N ARG A 70 5.87 -10.62 4.08
CA ARG A 70 7.00 -11.09 3.26
C ARG A 70 7.81 -9.96 2.63
N ASP A 71 7.30 -8.72 2.63
CA ASP A 71 7.98 -7.58 2.03
C ASP A 71 8.94 -6.91 3.01
N GLU A 72 10.22 -6.80 2.65
CA GLU A 72 11.25 -6.19 3.50
C GLU A 72 11.47 -4.70 3.19
N ALA A 73 10.84 -4.16 2.14
CA ALA A 73 11.07 -2.80 1.64
C ALA A 73 10.11 -1.74 2.24
N THR A 74 9.58 -1.99 3.43
CA THR A 74 8.52 -1.16 4.06
C THR A 74 8.92 0.32 4.16
N GLU A 75 10.08 0.62 4.74
CA GLU A 75 10.55 2.02 4.88
C GLU A 75 10.82 2.67 3.53
N GLN A 76 11.44 1.94 2.58
CA GLN A 76 11.68 2.45 1.23
C GLN A 76 10.36 2.79 0.50
N ARG A 77 9.29 2.03 0.75
CA ARG A 77 7.95 2.31 0.20
C ARG A 77 7.31 3.55 0.84
N LEU A 78 7.45 3.71 2.16
CA LEU A 78 6.95 4.88 2.89
C LEU A 78 7.70 6.16 2.47
N ASP A 79 9.02 6.09 2.33
CA ASP A 79 9.86 7.23 1.94
C ASP A 79 9.47 7.83 0.58
N LYS A 80 9.03 7.00 -0.37
CA LYS A 80 8.50 7.45 -1.68
C LYS A 80 7.24 8.31 -1.58
N MET A 81 6.61 8.39 -0.41
CA MET A 81 5.41 9.19 -0.15
C MET A 81 5.62 10.27 0.91
N ARG A 82 6.86 10.52 1.34
CA ARG A 82 7.23 11.59 2.29
C ARG A 82 7.36 12.95 1.60
N ASP A 83 6.28 13.38 0.96
CA ASP A 83 6.18 14.69 0.32
C ASP A 83 4.76 15.27 0.50
N PRO A 84 4.54 16.58 0.28
CA PRO A 84 3.24 17.22 0.52
C PRO A 84 2.07 16.70 -0.34
N PHE A 85 2.34 15.93 -1.39
CA PHE A 85 1.37 15.54 -2.41
C PHE A 85 1.00 14.06 -2.39
N SER A 86 1.98 13.15 -2.54
CA SER A 86 1.77 11.75 -2.91
C SER A 86 0.66 11.05 -2.13
N ALA A 87 0.69 11.13 -0.79
CA ALA A 87 -0.37 10.62 0.09
C ALA A 87 -1.21 11.73 0.76
N PHE A 88 -0.63 12.93 0.93
CA PHE A 88 -1.19 13.97 1.79
C PHE A 88 -2.23 14.89 1.13
N ARG A 89 -2.49 14.77 -0.18
CA ARG A 89 -3.69 15.41 -0.80
C ARG A 89 -5.00 14.68 -0.51
N CYS A 90 -4.97 13.50 0.12
CA CYS A 90 -6.21 12.87 0.59
C CYS A 90 -6.81 13.68 1.74
N HIS A 91 -8.01 14.24 1.56
CA HIS A 91 -8.74 14.98 2.59
C HIS A 91 -9.98 14.23 3.09
N THR A 92 -9.95 12.89 3.06
CA THR A 92 -11.00 12.03 3.62
C THR A 92 -12.41 12.33 3.06
N ILE A 93 -12.49 12.60 1.75
CA ILE A 93 -13.75 12.86 1.03
C ILE A 93 -14.61 11.59 0.90
N MET A 94 -13.97 10.41 0.94
CA MET A 94 -14.61 9.08 0.94
C MET A 94 -15.41 8.65 -0.30
N ASN A 95 -15.44 9.46 -1.37
CA ASN A 95 -15.99 9.02 -2.67
C ASN A 95 -15.35 7.71 -3.17
N CYS A 96 -14.05 7.54 -2.94
CA CYS A 96 -13.28 6.37 -3.36
C CYS A 96 -13.85 5.05 -2.83
N THR A 97 -14.19 5.01 -1.53
CA THR A 97 -14.80 3.84 -0.89
C THR A 97 -16.24 3.65 -1.36
N ARG A 98 -17.02 4.74 -1.46
CA ARG A 98 -18.42 4.68 -1.90
C ARG A 98 -18.59 4.15 -3.32
N THR A 99 -17.68 4.50 -4.23
CA THR A 99 -17.82 4.16 -5.66
C THR A 99 -17.17 2.83 -6.04
N CYS A 100 -16.40 2.20 -5.15
CA CYS A 100 -15.61 1.03 -5.52
C CYS A 100 -16.55 -0.13 -5.93
N PRO A 101 -16.50 -0.63 -7.19
CA PRO A 101 -17.40 -1.69 -7.65
C PRO A 101 -17.12 -3.05 -7.00
N LYS A 102 -15.98 -3.17 -6.29
CA LYS A 102 -15.57 -4.34 -5.52
C LYS A 102 -15.83 -4.18 -4.02
N SER A 103 -16.47 -3.08 -3.60
CA SER A 103 -16.76 -2.78 -2.19
C SER A 103 -15.52 -2.72 -1.30
N LEU A 104 -14.37 -2.34 -1.86
CA LEU A 104 -13.11 -2.17 -1.12
C LEU A 104 -13.07 -0.80 -0.43
N ASN A 105 -12.15 -0.63 0.51
CA ASN A 105 -12.01 0.61 1.27
C ASN A 105 -10.64 1.30 1.10
N PRO A 106 -10.37 1.93 -0.06
CA PRO A 106 -9.14 2.70 -0.27
C PRO A 106 -8.96 3.83 0.74
N GLY A 107 -10.05 4.47 1.21
CA GLY A 107 -9.98 5.53 2.21
C GLY A 107 -9.35 5.08 3.52
N ARG A 108 -9.71 3.88 3.99
CA ARG A 108 -9.09 3.25 5.18
C ARG A 108 -7.61 2.96 4.95
N ALA A 109 -7.24 2.36 3.81
CA ALA A 109 -5.85 2.08 3.49
C ALA A 109 -4.97 3.35 3.49
N ILE A 110 -5.47 4.45 2.92
CA ILE A 110 -4.75 5.74 2.94
C ILE A 110 -4.60 6.27 4.38
N ALA A 111 -5.62 6.10 5.23
CA ALA A 111 -5.54 6.52 6.63
C ALA A 111 -4.45 5.73 7.39
N GLU A 112 -4.34 4.42 7.14
CA GLU A 112 -3.27 3.60 7.73
C GLU A 112 -1.87 4.02 7.24
N ILE A 113 -1.70 4.29 5.94
CA ILE A 113 -0.44 4.87 5.41
C ILE A 113 -0.08 6.15 6.16
N LYS A 114 -1.05 7.06 6.37
CA LYS A 114 -0.78 8.32 7.09
C LYS A 114 -0.39 8.11 8.54
N LYS A 115 -0.97 7.13 9.25
CA LYS A 115 -0.53 6.78 10.61
C LYS A 115 0.92 6.28 10.60
N MET A 116 1.30 5.48 9.61
CA MET A 116 2.68 5.00 9.46
C MET A 116 3.67 6.13 9.14
N LEU A 117 3.34 7.00 8.19
CA LEU A 117 4.14 8.18 7.84
C LEU A 117 4.29 9.16 9.02
N GLY A 118 3.23 9.31 9.83
CA GLY A 118 3.21 10.13 11.03
C GLY A 118 3.81 9.46 12.28
N GLY A 119 4.30 8.21 12.18
CA GLY A 119 4.90 7.47 13.28
C GLY A 119 3.91 6.95 14.33
N ALA A 120 2.60 7.07 14.09
CA ALA A 120 1.55 6.57 14.98
C ALA A 120 1.28 5.07 14.84
N ALA A 121 1.75 4.46 13.75
CA ALA A 121 1.68 3.02 13.51
C ALA A 121 2.98 2.52 12.85
N LYS A 122 3.28 1.23 13.01
CA LYS A 122 4.38 0.55 12.34
C LYS A 122 3.88 -0.78 11.80
N LYS A 123 4.60 -1.35 10.84
CA LYS A 123 4.32 -2.70 10.36
C LYS A 123 4.49 -3.69 11.52
N GLU A 124 3.54 -4.62 11.64
CA GLU A 124 3.63 -5.70 12.62
C GLU A 124 4.70 -6.72 12.21
N GLU A 125 5.39 -7.29 13.21
CA GLU A 125 6.33 -8.37 12.99
C GLU A 125 5.61 -9.61 12.42
N PRO A 126 6.20 -10.33 11.44
CA PRO A 126 5.63 -11.57 10.92
C PRO A 126 5.46 -12.63 12.01
N HIS A 127 4.33 -13.34 12.00
CA HIS A 127 4.07 -14.41 12.97
C HIS A 127 4.91 -15.67 12.71
N LEU A 128 5.40 -15.84 11.48
CA LEU A 128 6.36 -16.88 11.11
C LEU A 128 7.66 -16.23 10.64
N LYS A 129 8.80 -16.74 11.12
CA LYS A 129 10.13 -16.29 10.71
C LYS A 129 10.83 -17.37 9.88
N ALA A 130 11.59 -16.96 8.88
CA ALA A 130 12.48 -17.87 8.16
C ALA A 130 13.49 -18.49 9.14
N GLY A 131 13.57 -19.83 9.19
CA GLY A 131 14.45 -20.58 10.10
C GLY A 131 13.78 -21.12 11.37
N ALA A 132 12.46 -21.01 11.53
CA ALA A 132 11.72 -21.58 12.65
C ALA A 132 11.26 -23.05 12.44
N VAL A 133 11.91 -23.78 11.53
CA VAL A 133 11.67 -25.22 11.25
C VAL A 133 12.93 -26.00 11.58
#